data_AF-A0A2W4K8W4-F1
#
_entry.id   AF-A0A2W4K8W4-F1
#
_cell.length_a   1.000
_cell.length_b   1.000
_cell.length_c   1.000
_cell.angle_alpha   90.00
_cell.angle_beta   90.00
_cell.angle_gamma   90.00
#
_symmetry.space_group_name_H-M   'P 1'
#
loop_
_entity.id
_entity.type
_entity.pdbx_description
1 polymer ?
#
loop_
_entity_poly.entity_id
_entity_poly.type
_entity_poly.pdbx_seq_one_letter_code
_entity_poly.pdbx_strand_id
1 'polypeptide(L)'
;TDGVSGKFTNVTTDLAFLSPTLNYDANSVYLTLIKGGNYCDVATTRNQHALCGVLENAAGGATGDLQTVISTLNSLSAAQARAAFNSIGGASIAHLRRAGVAFVNGFGDMLSRRLHSMATADAARANGPIMLAAVDRPSDIGMAGYGMSGQPAARHGLWMRAHGLWQDYDGDRDMAGSKLSGGALTIGADTRLKNDWVVGVSFSAGRTNLEFDGIDDDGYARGRAIGAYAGFTSGAWTYRGHLAYAWYDNRMEREVVVGALRNTAKSDFDSHSILVHGEASVDLPMGGWTLQPLFGVQVLHARSEGFTEKGAGGLNLKVDADSSTSVRTLIGAKTVHDFGKLRIEPRLVWSHDFGDINEPVKARLAAAPAAGSFQSYGAEVKRDSLIAGLGVSGKVRKGVSLFGDVQFNYNSRQHGVAALVGLRSSW
;
A
#
# COMPACT_ATOMS: atom_id res chain seq x y z
N THR A 1 21.98 64.98 -30.46
CA THR A 1 21.70 63.56 -30.19
C THR A 1 21.28 63.49 -28.74
N ASP A 2 19.98 63.39 -28.50
CA ASP A 2 19.44 63.40 -27.14
C ASP A 2 19.68 62.03 -26.53
N GLY A 3 20.75 61.93 -25.75
CA GLY A 3 21.13 60.72 -25.00
C GLY A 3 20.18 60.43 -23.84
N VAL A 4 20.50 59.42 -23.03
CA VAL A 4 19.71 59.09 -21.84
C VAL A 4 19.73 60.27 -20.86
N SER A 5 18.56 60.78 -20.48
CA SER A 5 18.40 61.79 -19.42
C SER A 5 17.58 61.22 -18.26
N GLY A 6 18.13 61.28 -17.04
CA GLY A 6 17.53 60.71 -15.83
C GLY A 6 18.08 59.35 -15.40
N LYS A 7 17.71 58.90 -14.20
CA LYS A 7 18.05 57.59 -13.63
C LYS A 7 16.82 56.98 -12.95
N PHE A 8 16.71 55.65 -12.99
CA PHE A 8 15.72 54.93 -12.19
C PHE A 8 16.19 54.91 -10.74
N THR A 9 15.27 55.21 -9.81
CA THR A 9 15.59 55.26 -8.37
C THR A 9 15.81 53.87 -7.78
N ASN A 10 15.11 52.85 -8.29
CA ASN A 10 15.23 51.47 -7.84
C ASN A 10 14.81 50.50 -8.95
N VAL A 11 15.25 49.24 -8.86
CA VAL A 11 14.67 48.11 -9.59
C VAL A 11 14.13 47.11 -8.58
N THR A 12 12.87 46.72 -8.76
CA THR A 12 12.23 45.69 -7.96
C THR A 12 12.20 44.38 -8.73
N THR A 13 12.35 43.25 -8.03
CA THR A 13 12.20 41.92 -8.59
C THR A 13 11.51 41.00 -7.59
N ASP A 14 10.75 40.04 -8.09
CA ASP A 14 10.19 38.91 -7.36
C ASP A 14 11.01 37.63 -7.56
N LEU A 15 12.10 37.69 -8.33
CA LEU A 15 12.98 36.56 -8.62
C LEU A 15 13.77 36.17 -7.38
N ALA A 16 13.84 34.86 -7.11
CA ALA A 16 14.53 34.34 -5.94
C ALA A 16 16.06 34.31 -6.09
N PHE A 17 16.55 34.11 -7.32
CA PHE A 17 17.96 33.78 -7.54
C PHE A 17 18.71 34.84 -8.34
N LEU A 18 17.99 35.72 -9.04
CA LEU A 18 18.57 36.76 -9.90
C LEU A 18 18.35 38.13 -9.27
N SER A 19 19.45 38.87 -9.07
CA SER A 19 19.42 40.26 -8.61
C SER A 19 19.58 41.21 -9.79
N PRO A 20 18.65 42.14 -10.01
CA PRO A 20 18.76 43.14 -11.06
C PRO A 20 19.75 44.25 -10.69
N THR A 21 20.55 44.64 -11.67
CA THR A 21 21.46 45.79 -11.61
C THR A 21 21.27 46.66 -12.84
N LEU A 22 21.30 47.98 -12.66
CA LEU A 22 21.18 48.93 -13.76
C LEU A 22 22.53 49.59 -14.05
N ASN A 23 22.92 49.52 -15.32
CA ASN A 23 24.10 50.18 -15.84
C ASN A 23 23.67 51.16 -16.94
N TYR A 24 24.43 52.25 -17.08
CA TYR A 24 24.09 53.35 -17.96
C TYR A 24 25.30 53.70 -18.82
N ASP A 25 25.05 53.98 -20.10
CA ASP A 25 25.99 54.73 -20.93
C ASP A 25 25.32 56.00 -21.50
N ALA A 26 25.99 56.69 -22.42
CA ALA A 26 25.50 57.96 -22.99
C ALA A 26 24.16 57.81 -23.74
N ASN A 27 23.81 56.61 -24.21
CA ASN A 27 22.73 56.37 -25.16
C ASN A 27 21.80 55.21 -24.76
N SER A 28 22.15 54.40 -23.75
CA SER A 28 21.44 53.18 -23.37
C SER A 28 21.37 52.98 -21.85
N VAL A 29 20.30 52.30 -21.43
CA VAL A 29 20.13 51.76 -20.08
C VAL A 29 20.15 50.24 -20.17
N TYR A 30 21.04 49.61 -19.42
CA TYR A 30 21.23 48.16 -19.38
C TYR A 30 20.66 47.61 -18.08
N LEU A 31 19.81 46.59 -18.18
CA LEU A 31 19.40 45.77 -17.04
C LEU A 31 20.20 44.47 -17.09
N THR A 32 21.01 44.23 -16.06
CA THR A 32 21.77 42.99 -15.90
C THR A 32 21.22 42.19 -14.73
N LEU A 33 20.88 40.92 -14.97
CA LEU A 33 20.47 39.98 -13.94
C LEU A 33 21.66 39.12 -13.55
N ILE A 34 22.07 39.19 -12.28
CA ILE A 34 23.21 38.42 -11.76
C ILE A 34 22.67 37.34 -10.81
N LYS A 35 23.10 36.09 -10.97
CA LYS A 35 22.78 35.03 -10.02
C LYS A 35 23.47 35.33 -8.69
N GLY A 36 22.68 35.61 -7.67
CA GLY A 36 23.15 35.94 -6.32
C GLY A 36 22.58 35.03 -5.22
N GLY A 37 21.43 34.38 -5.47
CA GLY A 37 20.79 33.46 -4.52
C GLY A 37 21.10 31.99 -4.80
N ASN A 38 21.18 31.18 -3.75
CA ASN A 38 21.33 29.73 -3.81
C ASN A 38 19.96 29.05 -3.84
N TYR A 39 19.82 27.93 -4.56
CA TYR A 39 18.57 27.17 -4.57
C TYR A 39 18.09 26.74 -3.17
N CYS A 40 19.01 26.50 -2.25
CA CYS A 40 18.68 26.09 -0.89
C CYS A 40 18.09 27.22 -0.02
N ASP A 41 18.25 28.49 -0.41
CA ASP A 41 17.76 29.63 0.37
C ASP A 41 16.23 29.71 0.43
N VAL A 42 15.54 29.11 -0.56
CA VAL A 42 14.07 29.11 -0.63
C VAL A 42 13.42 27.81 -0.21
N ALA A 43 14.21 26.78 0.08
CA ALA A 43 13.75 25.46 0.48
C ALA A 43 13.14 25.50 1.89
N THR A 44 12.05 24.74 2.08
CA THR A 44 11.29 24.72 3.34
C THR A 44 10.92 23.32 3.82
N THR A 45 10.90 22.35 2.91
CA THR A 45 10.55 20.94 3.19
C THR A 45 11.80 20.06 3.14
N ARG A 46 11.72 18.84 3.68
CA ARG A 46 12.87 17.92 3.67
C ARG A 46 13.25 17.57 2.24
N ASN A 47 12.25 17.34 1.39
CA ASN A 47 12.42 17.05 -0.03
C ASN A 47 13.08 18.21 -0.79
N GLN A 48 12.66 19.45 -0.50
CA GLN A 48 13.25 20.64 -1.13
C GLN A 48 14.73 20.82 -0.73
N HIS A 49 15.05 20.64 0.55
CA HIS A 49 16.44 20.71 1.01
C HIS A 49 17.31 19.58 0.45
N ALA A 50 16.76 18.37 0.31
CA ALA A 50 17.49 17.25 -0.27
C ALA A 50 17.85 17.50 -1.75
N LEU A 51 16.96 18.15 -2.50
CA LEU A 51 17.16 18.41 -3.93
C LEU A 51 17.97 19.67 -4.23
N CYS A 52 17.83 20.73 -3.43
CA CYS A 52 18.40 22.05 -3.77
C CYS A 52 19.92 22.02 -3.99
N GLY A 53 20.67 21.28 -3.15
CA GLY A 53 22.12 21.15 -3.30
C GLY A 53 22.52 20.38 -4.56
N VAL A 54 21.73 19.39 -4.95
CA VAL A 54 21.93 18.65 -6.21
C VAL A 54 21.68 19.55 -7.41
N LEU A 55 20.64 20.39 -7.38
CA LEU A 55 20.41 21.36 -8.45
C LEU A 55 21.51 22.42 -8.55
N GLU A 56 22.07 22.85 -7.42
CA GLU A 56 23.17 23.82 -7.41
C GLU A 56 24.44 23.21 -8.01
N ASN A 57 24.78 21.98 -7.61
CA ASN A 57 25.92 21.25 -8.20
C ASN A 57 25.71 20.96 -9.69
N ALA A 58 24.48 20.65 -10.10
CA ALA A 58 24.14 20.40 -11.50
C ALA A 58 24.28 21.67 -12.36
N ALA A 59 24.02 22.86 -11.80
CA ALA A 59 24.06 24.12 -12.53
C ALA A 59 25.43 24.43 -13.13
N GLY A 60 26.52 24.08 -12.44
CA GLY A 60 27.89 24.36 -12.89
C GLY A 60 28.35 23.57 -14.11
N GLY A 61 27.69 22.44 -14.42
CA GLY A 61 28.03 21.57 -15.56
C GLY A 61 26.84 21.28 -16.48
N ALA A 62 25.75 22.03 -16.35
CA ALA A 62 24.53 21.81 -17.12
C ALA A 62 24.76 22.06 -18.62
N THR A 63 24.25 21.16 -19.45
CA THR A 63 24.32 21.26 -20.92
C THR A 63 22.99 20.84 -21.53
N GLY A 64 22.74 21.23 -22.78
CA GLY A 64 21.52 20.87 -23.51
C GLY A 64 20.24 21.27 -22.76
N ASP A 65 19.29 20.35 -22.68
CA ASP A 65 18.00 20.56 -22.00
C ASP A 65 18.14 20.94 -20.52
N LEU A 66 19.11 20.37 -19.81
CA LEU A 66 19.34 20.70 -18.40
C LEU A 66 19.78 22.16 -18.22
N GLN A 67 20.52 22.72 -19.18
CA GLN A 67 20.87 24.15 -19.15
C GLN A 67 19.62 25.05 -19.28
N THR A 68 18.67 24.66 -20.14
CA THR A 68 17.38 25.35 -20.28
C THR A 68 16.59 25.31 -18.97
N VAL A 69 16.55 24.14 -18.32
CA VAL A 69 15.92 23.98 -17.00
C VAL A 69 16.56 24.88 -15.95
N ILE A 70 17.89 24.88 -15.84
CA ILE A 70 18.63 25.70 -14.87
C ILE A 70 18.40 27.20 -15.13
N SER A 71 18.41 27.63 -16.39
CA SER A 71 18.13 29.03 -16.75
C SER A 71 16.69 29.44 -16.35
N THR A 72 15.73 28.54 -16.56
CA THR A 72 14.34 28.74 -16.15
C THR A 72 14.20 28.81 -14.63
N LEU A 73 14.82 27.87 -13.89
CA LEU A 73 14.84 27.86 -12.43
C LEU A 73 15.37 29.17 -11.86
N ASN A 74 16.46 29.71 -12.41
CA ASN A 74 17.02 30.99 -11.96
C ASN A 74 16.03 32.16 -12.12
N SER A 75 15.11 32.08 -13.08
CA SER A 75 14.07 33.09 -13.35
C SER A 75 12.76 32.88 -12.58
N LEU A 76 12.73 32.02 -11.56
CA LEU A 76 11.53 31.80 -10.74
C LEU A 76 11.52 32.65 -9.47
N SER A 77 10.32 32.98 -9.02
CA SER A 77 10.08 33.42 -7.64
C SER A 77 10.31 32.27 -6.65
N ALA A 78 10.45 32.60 -5.36
CA ALA A 78 10.68 31.59 -4.32
C ALA A 78 9.55 30.55 -4.24
N ALA A 79 8.30 30.97 -4.46
CA ALA A 79 7.15 30.07 -4.44
C ALA A 79 7.16 29.12 -5.66
N GLN A 80 7.45 29.64 -6.85
CA GLN A 80 7.56 28.83 -8.07
C GLN A 80 8.74 27.86 -8.00
N ALA A 81 9.87 28.27 -7.43
CA ALA A 81 11.02 27.40 -7.23
C ALA A 81 10.71 26.22 -6.30
N ARG A 82 10.00 26.46 -5.18
CA ARG A 82 9.54 25.38 -4.29
C ARG A 82 8.60 24.40 -4.97
N ALA A 83 7.67 24.90 -5.79
CA ALA A 83 6.79 24.03 -6.60
C ALA A 83 7.60 23.20 -7.60
N ALA A 84 8.59 23.81 -8.26
CA ALA A 84 9.49 23.11 -9.17
C ALA A 84 10.28 22.01 -8.44
N PHE A 85 10.85 22.30 -7.28
CA PHE A 85 11.58 21.31 -6.47
C PHE A 85 10.71 20.11 -6.10
N ASN A 86 9.45 20.35 -5.71
CA ASN A 86 8.50 19.28 -5.40
C ASN A 86 8.23 18.38 -6.61
N SER A 87 8.06 18.96 -7.80
CA SER A 87 7.81 18.18 -9.03
C SER A 87 9.04 17.40 -9.53
N ILE A 88 10.24 17.96 -9.33
CA ILE A 88 11.51 17.32 -9.74
C ILE A 88 11.88 16.18 -8.79
N GLY A 89 11.62 16.34 -7.48
CA GLY A 89 12.12 15.44 -6.44
C GLY A 89 11.59 14.00 -6.51
N GLY A 90 10.48 13.73 -7.21
CA GLY A 90 9.98 12.37 -7.38
C GLY A 90 9.52 11.69 -6.07
N ALA A 91 9.03 12.48 -5.10
CA ALA A 91 8.51 11.96 -3.83
C ALA A 91 7.30 11.01 -4.02
N SER A 92 6.57 11.17 -5.12
CA SER A 92 5.45 10.31 -5.51
C SER A 92 5.87 8.86 -5.78
N ILE A 93 7.12 8.62 -6.20
CA ILE A 93 7.71 7.28 -6.38
C ILE A 93 7.72 6.48 -5.07
N ALA A 94 7.87 7.15 -3.92
CA ALA A 94 7.86 6.49 -2.61
C ALA A 94 6.49 5.87 -2.30
N HIS A 95 5.39 6.45 -2.79
CA HIS A 95 4.04 5.92 -2.59
C HIS A 95 3.72 4.75 -3.52
N LEU A 96 4.34 4.66 -4.71
CA LEU A 96 4.05 3.56 -5.65
C LEU A 96 4.32 2.19 -5.04
N ARG A 97 5.31 2.09 -4.15
CA ARG A 97 5.60 0.87 -3.37
C ARG A 97 4.38 0.39 -2.58
N ARG A 98 3.52 1.30 -2.10
CA ARG A 98 2.29 0.97 -1.38
C ARG A 98 1.30 0.22 -2.25
N ALA A 99 1.28 0.45 -3.57
CA ALA A 99 0.39 -0.25 -4.50
C ALA A 99 0.69 -1.76 -4.55
N GLY A 100 1.97 -2.13 -4.61
CA GLY A 100 2.41 -3.53 -4.53
C GLY A 100 2.13 -4.14 -3.16
N VAL A 101 2.50 -3.43 -2.08
CA VAL A 101 2.25 -3.86 -0.69
C VAL A 101 0.76 -4.09 -0.42
N ALA A 102 -0.12 -3.21 -0.91
CA ALA A 102 -1.57 -3.35 -0.77
C ALA A 102 -2.09 -4.61 -1.48
N PHE A 103 -1.56 -4.95 -2.66
CA PHE A 103 -1.93 -6.18 -3.36
C PHE A 103 -1.57 -7.45 -2.57
N VAL A 104 -0.32 -7.58 -2.09
CA VAL A 104 0.08 -8.79 -1.35
C VAL A 104 -0.57 -8.90 0.02
N ASN A 105 -0.81 -7.77 0.71
CA ASN A 105 -1.61 -7.77 1.93
C ASN A 105 -3.05 -8.21 1.66
N GLY A 106 -3.68 -7.69 0.60
CA GLY A 106 -5.01 -8.12 0.16
C GLY A 106 -5.04 -9.62 -0.15
N PHE A 107 -4.02 -10.16 -0.82
CA PHE A 107 -3.87 -11.60 -1.06
C PHE A 107 -3.71 -12.40 0.24
N GLY A 108 -2.87 -11.95 1.17
CA GLY A 108 -2.73 -12.53 2.50
C GLY A 108 -4.06 -12.55 3.28
N ASP A 109 -4.83 -11.47 3.22
CA ASP A 109 -6.17 -11.39 3.82
C ASP A 109 -7.11 -12.45 3.23
N MET A 110 -7.06 -12.71 1.91
CA MET A 110 -7.84 -13.79 1.30
C MET A 110 -7.42 -15.17 1.82
N LEU A 111 -6.12 -15.42 2.03
CA LEU A 111 -5.63 -16.69 2.57
C LEU A 111 -6.02 -16.87 4.03
N SER A 112 -5.84 -15.82 4.83
CA SER A 112 -6.25 -15.81 6.23
C SER A 112 -7.75 -16.06 6.34
N ARG A 113 -8.59 -15.36 5.58
CA ARG A 113 -10.04 -15.62 5.56
C ARG A 113 -10.41 -17.02 5.09
N ARG A 114 -9.57 -17.65 4.26
CA ARG A 114 -9.82 -19.02 3.81
C ARG A 114 -9.66 -19.98 4.99
N LEU A 115 -8.55 -19.86 5.70
CA LEU A 115 -8.29 -20.63 6.91
C LEU A 115 -9.31 -20.37 8.03
N HIS A 116 -9.75 -19.11 8.20
CA HIS A 116 -10.82 -18.75 9.15
C HIS A 116 -12.12 -19.52 8.87
N SER A 117 -12.51 -19.65 7.60
CA SER A 117 -13.73 -20.37 7.21
C SER A 117 -13.67 -21.90 7.38
N MET A 118 -12.49 -22.46 7.71
CA MET A 118 -12.28 -23.91 7.79
C MET A 118 -12.19 -24.46 9.22
N ALA A 119 -11.63 -23.71 10.18
CA ALA A 119 -11.44 -24.17 11.56
C ALA A 119 -12.77 -24.41 12.31
N THR A 120 -13.80 -23.64 11.99
CA THR A 120 -15.08 -23.66 12.71
C THR A 120 -16.06 -24.72 12.20
N ALA A 121 -15.65 -25.56 11.25
CA ALA A 121 -16.45 -26.71 10.81
C ALA A 121 -16.38 -27.90 11.79
N ASP A 122 -15.35 -27.95 12.66
CA ASP A 122 -15.22 -28.98 13.71
C ASP A 122 -15.34 -28.46 15.13
N ALA A 123 -15.38 -27.14 15.37
CA ALA A 123 -15.71 -26.60 16.69
C ALA A 123 -17.13 -26.99 17.17
N ALA A 124 -18.02 -27.39 16.25
CA ALA A 124 -19.30 -28.03 16.58
C ALA A 124 -19.18 -29.48 17.11
N ARG A 125 -17.97 -30.07 17.12
CA ARG A 125 -17.68 -31.41 17.66
C ARG A 125 -17.03 -31.40 19.04
N ALA A 126 -16.58 -30.25 19.53
CA ALA A 126 -15.66 -30.21 20.67
C ALA A 126 -16.27 -29.76 22.02
N ASN A 127 -17.59 -29.63 22.15
CA ASN A 127 -18.24 -29.38 23.44
C ASN A 127 -19.44 -30.31 23.67
N GLY A 128 -19.16 -31.53 24.13
CA GLY A 128 -19.98 -32.17 25.16
C GLY A 128 -19.20 -32.11 26.47
N PRO A 129 -19.85 -31.85 27.63
CA PRO A 129 -20.88 -32.77 28.12
C PRO A 129 -22.08 -32.11 28.79
N ILE A 130 -23.30 -32.67 28.61
CA ILE A 130 -24.27 -32.81 29.70
C ILE A 130 -24.94 -34.20 29.60
N MET A 131 -25.08 -34.81 30.77
CA MET A 131 -25.42 -36.18 31.11
C MET A 131 -26.90 -36.55 30.93
N LEU A 132 -27.10 -37.84 30.66
CA LEU A 132 -28.19 -38.75 31.05
C LEU A 132 -29.43 -38.13 31.74
N ALA A 133 -30.58 -38.26 31.08
CA ALA A 133 -31.87 -38.47 31.75
C ALA A 133 -32.65 -39.57 31.02
N ALA A 134 -33.01 -40.60 31.76
CA ALA A 134 -33.82 -41.73 31.31
C ALA A 134 -35.21 -41.24 30.85
N VAL A 135 -35.71 -41.81 29.75
CA VAL A 135 -37.13 -41.75 29.41
C VAL A 135 -37.60 -43.17 29.08
N ASP A 136 -38.61 -43.58 29.83
CA ASP A 136 -39.05 -44.94 30.12
C ASP A 136 -40.21 -45.41 29.22
N ARG A 137 -40.28 -44.93 27.97
CA ARG A 137 -41.40 -45.25 27.04
C ARG A 137 -40.97 -45.39 25.57
N PRO A 138 -41.23 -46.54 24.89
CA PRO A 138 -40.80 -46.76 23.51
C PRO A 138 -41.65 -46.12 22.39
N SER A 139 -42.58 -45.19 22.66
CA SER A 139 -43.59 -44.78 21.66
C SER A 139 -43.54 -43.34 21.13
N ASP A 140 -42.53 -42.52 21.48
CA ASP A 140 -42.37 -41.15 20.94
C ASP A 140 -41.12 -40.99 20.05
N ILE A 141 -40.73 -42.04 19.32
CA ILE A 141 -39.71 -41.94 18.27
C ILE A 141 -40.37 -41.36 17.01
N GLY A 142 -40.49 -40.03 16.98
CA GLY A 142 -40.92 -39.25 15.84
C GLY A 142 -40.06 -38.00 15.70
N MET A 143 -39.05 -38.08 14.81
CA MET A 143 -38.15 -37.00 14.37
C MET A 143 -36.95 -36.68 15.27
N ALA A 144 -36.15 -37.70 15.57
CA ALA A 144 -34.69 -37.57 15.59
C ALA A 144 -34.15 -37.74 14.15
N GLY A 145 -33.45 -36.73 13.63
CA GLY A 145 -32.80 -36.72 12.31
C GLY A 145 -32.67 -35.27 11.83
N TYR A 146 -31.57 -34.56 12.06
CA TYR A 146 -30.27 -34.81 11.42
C TYR A 146 -29.10 -34.58 12.39
N GLY A 147 -28.69 -35.63 13.11
CA GLY A 147 -27.29 -35.84 13.39
C GLY A 147 -26.68 -36.56 12.19
N MET A 148 -26.01 -35.84 11.27
CA MET A 148 -25.11 -36.51 10.33
C MET A 148 -23.77 -36.77 11.03
N SER A 149 -23.74 -37.82 11.85
CA SER A 149 -22.52 -38.59 12.01
C SER A 149 -22.21 -39.26 10.68
N GLY A 150 -21.02 -39.01 10.11
CA GLY A 150 -20.46 -39.88 9.07
C GLY A 150 -20.37 -39.35 7.64
N GLN A 151 -20.61 -38.06 7.34
CA GLN A 151 -19.99 -37.51 6.13
C GLN A 151 -18.52 -37.26 6.44
N PRO A 152 -17.57 -37.86 5.68
CA PRO A 152 -16.19 -37.40 5.72
C PRO A 152 -16.23 -35.89 5.53
N ALA A 153 -15.55 -35.13 6.41
CA ALA A 153 -15.33 -33.73 6.11
C ALA A 153 -14.73 -33.68 4.70
N ALA A 154 -15.42 -33.00 3.77
CA ALA A 154 -15.03 -32.94 2.36
C ALA A 154 -13.52 -32.70 2.28
N ARG A 155 -12.82 -33.71 1.74
CA ARG A 155 -11.36 -33.84 1.89
C ARG A 155 -10.66 -32.84 0.99
N HIS A 156 -11.32 -32.42 -0.09
CA HIS A 156 -10.79 -31.50 -1.07
C HIS A 156 -11.73 -30.31 -1.26
N GLY A 157 -11.16 -29.13 -1.45
CA GLY A 157 -11.89 -27.91 -1.72
C GLY A 157 -11.24 -27.12 -2.84
N LEU A 158 -12.06 -26.60 -3.75
CA LEU A 158 -11.69 -25.58 -4.69
C LEU A 158 -12.44 -24.29 -4.32
N TRP A 159 -11.74 -23.17 -4.35
CA TRP A 159 -12.35 -21.88 -4.06
C TRP A 159 -11.83 -20.79 -4.99
N MET A 160 -12.68 -19.77 -5.12
CA MET A 160 -12.38 -18.57 -5.88
C MET A 160 -12.88 -17.37 -5.08
N ARG A 161 -12.08 -16.31 -5.03
CA ARG A 161 -12.37 -15.08 -4.29
C ARG A 161 -12.00 -13.86 -5.11
N ALA A 162 -12.87 -12.87 -5.11
CA ALA A 162 -12.60 -11.54 -5.64
C ALA A 162 -12.45 -10.57 -4.46
N HIS A 163 -11.43 -9.73 -4.52
CA HIS A 163 -11.09 -8.74 -3.51
C HIS A 163 -11.03 -7.35 -4.15
N GLY A 164 -11.60 -6.35 -3.48
CA GLY A 164 -11.49 -4.94 -3.82
C GLY A 164 -10.96 -4.15 -2.62
N LEU A 165 -10.16 -3.12 -2.87
CA LEU A 165 -9.62 -2.25 -1.84
C LEU A 165 -9.62 -0.80 -2.29
N TRP A 166 -9.87 0.10 -1.34
CA TRP A 166 -9.83 1.54 -1.49
C TRP A 166 -9.17 2.12 -0.24
N GLN A 167 -8.14 2.94 -0.42
CA GLN A 167 -7.38 3.52 0.67
C GLN A 167 -7.02 4.97 0.35
N ASP A 168 -7.26 5.85 1.32
CA ASP A 168 -6.88 7.25 1.26
C ASP A 168 -5.74 7.46 2.26
N TYR A 169 -4.71 8.17 1.82
CA TYR A 169 -3.56 8.58 2.61
C TYR A 169 -3.51 10.10 2.66
N ASP A 170 -3.47 10.65 3.87
CA ASP A 170 -3.36 12.08 4.08
C ASP A 170 -1.98 12.58 3.63
N GLY A 171 -1.97 13.75 2.98
CA GLY A 171 -0.75 14.45 2.63
C GLY A 171 -0.09 15.11 3.82
N ASP A 172 1.16 15.51 3.65
CA ASP A 172 1.87 16.37 4.59
C ASP A 172 2.69 17.44 3.85
N ARG A 173 3.69 18.01 4.53
CA ARG A 173 4.51 19.09 3.98
C ARG A 173 5.42 18.62 2.86
N ASP A 174 5.78 17.34 2.88
CA ASP A 174 6.77 16.76 1.97
C ASP A 174 6.09 16.16 0.73
N MET A 175 4.84 15.68 0.86
CA MET A 175 4.10 15.09 -0.25
C MET A 175 2.57 15.30 -0.16
N ALA A 176 1.93 15.42 -1.34
CA ALA A 176 0.48 15.46 -1.47
C ALA A 176 -0.20 14.19 -0.94
N GLY A 177 -1.49 14.31 -0.60
CA GLY A 177 -2.33 13.16 -0.29
C GLY A 177 -2.46 12.23 -1.49
N SER A 178 -2.75 10.96 -1.24
CA SER A 178 -2.84 9.96 -2.30
C SER A 178 -3.96 8.96 -2.07
N LYS A 179 -4.60 8.54 -3.15
CA LYS A 179 -5.66 7.54 -3.17
C LYS A 179 -5.17 6.29 -3.88
N LEU A 180 -5.51 5.15 -3.31
CA LEU A 180 -5.08 3.86 -3.78
C LEU A 180 -6.31 2.97 -3.91
N SER A 181 -6.54 2.45 -5.11
CA SER A 181 -7.69 1.58 -5.40
C SER A 181 -7.24 0.35 -6.16
N GLY A 182 -7.80 -0.81 -5.85
CA GLY A 182 -7.33 -2.03 -6.46
C GLY A 182 -8.31 -3.17 -6.40
N GLY A 183 -8.08 -4.15 -7.26
CA GLY A 183 -8.86 -5.37 -7.34
C GLY A 183 -7.98 -6.57 -7.66
N ALA A 184 -8.32 -7.72 -7.09
CA ALA A 184 -7.63 -8.98 -7.33
C ALA A 184 -8.59 -10.17 -7.37
N LEU A 185 -8.30 -11.13 -8.24
CA LEU A 185 -8.95 -12.42 -8.30
C LEU A 185 -7.97 -13.49 -7.81
N THR A 186 -8.43 -14.32 -6.88
CA THR A 186 -7.65 -15.43 -6.34
C THR A 186 -8.40 -16.73 -6.51
N ILE A 187 -7.68 -17.73 -6.99
CA ILE A 187 -8.13 -19.12 -7.04
C ILE A 187 -7.24 -19.96 -6.14
N GLY A 188 -7.81 -20.97 -5.51
CA GLY A 188 -7.04 -21.85 -4.64
C GLY A 188 -7.68 -23.20 -4.45
N ALA A 189 -6.85 -24.15 -4.07
CA ALA A 189 -7.25 -25.49 -3.70
C ALA A 189 -6.66 -25.84 -2.34
N ASP A 190 -7.41 -26.59 -1.54
CA ASP A 190 -6.98 -27.10 -0.26
C ASP A 190 -7.45 -28.52 -0.03
N THR A 191 -6.74 -29.20 0.84
CA THR A 191 -7.13 -30.52 1.33
C THR A 191 -7.04 -30.58 2.84
N ARG A 192 -7.95 -31.36 3.42
CA ARG A 192 -7.90 -31.74 4.82
C ARG A 192 -7.15 -33.06 4.97
N LEU A 193 -6.11 -33.04 5.80
CA LEU A 193 -5.30 -34.20 6.16
C LEU A 193 -5.78 -34.81 7.48
N LYS A 194 -5.12 -35.89 7.94
CA LYS A 194 -5.35 -36.44 9.28
C LYS A 194 -4.94 -35.42 10.35
N ASN A 195 -5.49 -35.55 11.56
CA ASN A 195 -5.20 -34.68 12.72
C ASN A 195 -5.57 -33.21 12.51
N ASP A 196 -6.68 -32.96 11.81
CA ASP A 196 -7.26 -31.61 11.60
C ASP A 196 -6.36 -30.59 10.89
N TRP A 197 -5.32 -31.07 10.20
CA TRP A 197 -4.53 -30.23 9.32
C TRP A 197 -5.31 -29.89 8.05
N VAL A 198 -5.25 -28.62 7.69
CA VAL A 198 -5.67 -28.09 6.41
C VAL A 198 -4.44 -27.53 5.73
N VAL A 199 -4.21 -27.91 4.48
CA VAL A 199 -3.14 -27.36 3.66
C VAL A 199 -3.68 -26.97 2.30
N GLY A 200 -3.18 -25.88 1.73
CA GLY A 200 -3.61 -25.44 0.42
C GLY A 200 -2.63 -24.52 -0.28
N VAL A 201 -2.90 -24.33 -1.56
CA VAL A 201 -2.16 -23.45 -2.46
C VAL A 201 -3.13 -22.54 -3.19
N SER A 202 -2.63 -21.40 -3.66
CA SER A 202 -3.43 -20.40 -4.33
C SER A 202 -2.60 -19.53 -5.27
N PHE A 203 -3.28 -18.95 -6.24
CA PHE A 203 -2.73 -18.02 -7.21
C PHE A 203 -3.63 -16.80 -7.26
N SER A 204 -3.02 -15.61 -7.33
CA SER A 204 -3.73 -14.34 -7.40
C SER A 204 -3.19 -13.48 -8.53
N ALA A 205 -4.08 -12.74 -9.18
CA ALA A 205 -3.74 -11.72 -10.14
C ALA A 205 -4.62 -10.49 -9.92
N GLY A 206 -4.05 -9.30 -10.05
CA GLY A 206 -4.76 -8.07 -9.80
C GLY A 206 -4.00 -6.83 -10.20
N ARG A 207 -4.62 -5.69 -9.96
CA ARG A 207 -4.05 -4.37 -10.21
C ARG A 207 -4.44 -3.42 -9.10
N THR A 208 -3.48 -2.58 -8.75
CA THR A 208 -3.65 -1.48 -7.80
C THR A 208 -3.23 -0.20 -8.49
N ASN A 209 -4.13 0.79 -8.56
CA ASN A 209 -3.87 2.12 -9.06
C ASN A 209 -3.58 3.07 -7.89
N LEU A 210 -2.78 4.09 -8.18
CA LEU A 210 -2.37 5.16 -7.26
C LEU A 210 -2.60 6.49 -7.98
N GLU A 211 -3.29 7.40 -7.31
CA GLU A 211 -3.58 8.75 -7.78
C GLU A 211 -3.24 9.73 -6.65
N PHE A 212 -2.90 10.98 -6.98
CA PHE A 212 -2.56 12.00 -6.01
C PHE A 212 -3.56 13.16 -6.01
N ASP A 213 -3.75 13.75 -4.83
CA ASP A 213 -4.65 14.89 -4.67
C ASP A 213 -3.93 16.18 -5.07
N GLY A 214 -4.47 16.89 -6.07
CA GLY A 214 -4.02 18.23 -6.44
C GLY A 214 -2.72 18.30 -7.26
N ILE A 215 -2.17 17.17 -7.70
CA ILE A 215 -1.05 17.07 -8.65
C ILE A 215 -1.37 16.01 -9.71
N ASP A 216 -0.81 16.16 -10.92
CA ASP A 216 -1.02 15.25 -12.06
C ASP A 216 0.03 14.12 -12.08
N ASP A 217 0.09 13.40 -10.96
CA ASP A 217 0.92 12.20 -10.81
C ASP A 217 -0.01 10.98 -10.67
N ASP A 218 0.29 9.91 -11.41
CA ASP A 218 -0.45 8.67 -11.35
C ASP A 218 0.45 7.45 -11.55
N GLY A 219 -0.01 6.30 -11.06
CA GLY A 219 0.71 5.06 -11.28
C GLY A 219 -0.13 3.83 -10.99
N TYR A 220 0.43 2.68 -11.31
CA TYR A 220 -0.18 1.40 -10.97
C TYR A 220 0.86 0.30 -10.79
N ALA A 221 0.48 -0.71 -10.00
CA ALA A 221 1.17 -1.98 -9.87
C ALA A 221 0.26 -3.11 -10.35
N ARG A 222 0.72 -3.93 -11.30
CA ARG A 222 0.02 -5.17 -11.70
C ARG A 222 0.66 -6.34 -10.99
N GLY A 223 -0.06 -6.89 -10.02
CA GLY A 223 0.44 -7.96 -9.16
C GLY A 223 0.05 -9.35 -9.67
N ARG A 224 0.99 -10.29 -9.57
CA ARG A 224 0.75 -11.74 -9.65
C ARG A 224 1.34 -12.37 -8.39
N ALA A 225 0.63 -13.29 -7.77
CA ALA A 225 1.13 -13.96 -6.57
C ALA A 225 0.82 -15.46 -6.57
N ILE A 226 1.69 -16.20 -5.91
CA ILE A 226 1.47 -17.58 -5.49
C ILE A 226 1.58 -17.63 -3.97
N GLY A 227 0.72 -18.44 -3.35
CA GLY A 227 0.75 -18.60 -1.90
C GLY A 227 0.39 -20.01 -1.46
N ALA A 228 0.99 -20.42 -0.36
CA ALA A 228 0.66 -21.64 0.35
C ALA A 228 0.17 -21.29 1.75
N TYR A 229 -0.74 -22.08 2.29
CA TYR A 229 -1.32 -21.84 3.59
C TYR A 229 -1.60 -23.15 4.30
N ALA A 230 -1.50 -23.12 5.62
CA ALA A 230 -1.80 -24.25 6.47
C ALA A 230 -2.49 -23.79 7.76
N GLY A 231 -3.33 -24.65 8.31
CA GLY A 231 -3.89 -24.46 9.63
C GLY A 231 -4.16 -25.78 10.31
N PHE A 232 -4.11 -25.78 11.62
CA PHE A 232 -4.48 -26.94 12.43
C PHE A 232 -5.13 -26.49 13.73
N THR A 233 -5.99 -27.34 14.27
CA THR A 233 -6.70 -27.11 15.53
C THR A 233 -6.27 -28.16 16.54
N SER A 234 -6.01 -27.73 17.77
CA SER A 234 -5.62 -28.60 18.89
C SER A 234 -6.34 -28.14 20.16
N GLY A 235 -7.35 -28.91 20.57
CA GLY A 235 -8.26 -28.50 21.64
C GLY A 235 -8.98 -27.20 21.30
N ALA A 236 -8.91 -26.21 22.19
CA ALA A 236 -9.48 -24.88 21.99
C ALA A 236 -8.60 -23.97 21.10
N TRP A 237 -7.37 -24.36 20.79
CA TRP A 237 -6.43 -23.54 20.04
C TRP A 237 -6.51 -23.83 18.54
N THR A 238 -6.50 -22.78 17.74
CA THR A 238 -6.36 -22.86 16.28
C THR A 238 -5.15 -22.05 15.86
N TYR A 239 -4.25 -22.70 15.12
CA TYR A 239 -3.05 -22.10 14.54
C TYR A 239 -3.18 -22.04 13.03
N ARG A 240 -2.81 -20.91 12.45
CA ARG A 240 -2.96 -20.62 11.02
C ARG A 240 -1.73 -19.92 10.53
N GLY A 241 -1.31 -20.21 9.31
CA GLY A 241 -0.20 -19.52 8.71
C GLY A 241 -0.25 -19.58 7.20
N HIS A 242 0.38 -18.59 6.57
CA HIS A 242 0.54 -18.56 5.13
C HIS A 242 1.84 -17.90 4.72
N LEU A 243 2.31 -18.30 3.54
CA LEU A 243 3.43 -17.73 2.83
C LEU A 243 2.92 -17.32 1.45
N ALA A 244 3.22 -16.09 1.04
CA ALA A 244 2.93 -15.59 -0.29
C ALA A 244 4.17 -14.97 -0.91
N TYR A 245 4.36 -15.22 -2.20
CA TYR A 245 5.35 -14.53 -3.02
C TYR A 245 4.62 -13.85 -4.17
N ALA A 246 4.92 -12.57 -4.35
CA ALA A 246 4.27 -11.72 -5.35
C ALA A 246 5.32 -10.97 -6.17
N TRP A 247 5.00 -10.77 -7.44
CA TRP A 247 5.79 -9.98 -8.38
C TRP A 247 4.89 -8.95 -9.04
N TYR A 248 5.46 -7.81 -9.39
CA TYR A 248 4.72 -6.67 -9.89
C TYR A 248 5.41 -6.03 -11.08
N ASP A 249 4.63 -5.75 -12.12
CA ASP A 249 4.98 -4.80 -13.17
C ASP A 249 4.47 -3.42 -12.72
N ASN A 250 5.36 -2.47 -12.45
CA ASN A 250 4.97 -1.12 -12.00
C ASN A 250 5.17 -0.09 -13.11
N ARG A 251 4.22 0.85 -13.22
CA ARG A 251 4.35 2.05 -14.03
C ARG A 251 3.97 3.28 -13.23
N MET A 252 4.68 4.37 -13.47
CA MET A 252 4.35 5.68 -12.93
C MET A 252 4.60 6.77 -13.96
N GLU A 253 3.70 7.73 -14.02
CA GLU A 253 3.85 8.99 -14.75
C GLU A 253 3.77 10.13 -13.73
N ARG A 254 4.71 11.07 -13.79
CA ARG A 254 4.71 12.27 -12.95
C ARG A 254 4.92 13.52 -13.78
N GLU A 255 4.18 14.58 -13.48
CA GLU A 255 4.34 15.86 -14.15
C GLU A 255 5.51 16.64 -13.51
N VAL A 256 6.50 16.98 -14.33
CA VAL A 256 7.65 17.78 -13.92
C VAL A 256 7.49 19.18 -14.48
N VAL A 257 7.27 20.14 -13.57
CA VAL A 257 6.93 21.52 -13.91
C VAL A 257 8.00 22.47 -13.39
N VAL A 258 8.65 23.18 -14.30
CA VAL A 258 9.68 24.17 -13.98
C VAL A 258 9.33 25.47 -14.71
N GLY A 259 8.63 26.38 -14.02
CA GLY A 259 8.11 27.58 -14.65
C GLY A 259 7.12 27.24 -15.78
N ALA A 260 7.47 27.63 -17.00
CA ALA A 260 6.69 27.29 -18.20
C ALA A 260 7.05 25.92 -18.81
N LEU A 261 8.15 25.30 -18.38
CA LEU A 261 8.53 23.96 -18.85
C LEU A 261 7.64 22.92 -18.19
N ARG A 262 7.05 22.06 -19.00
CA ARG A 262 6.22 20.94 -18.56
C ARG A 262 6.65 19.69 -19.30
N ASN A 263 7.09 18.70 -18.55
CA ASN A 263 7.46 17.40 -19.10
C ASN A 263 6.83 16.28 -18.24
N THR A 264 6.60 15.12 -18.84
CA THR A 264 6.14 13.94 -18.10
C THR A 264 7.31 12.97 -17.93
N ALA A 265 7.70 12.70 -16.69
CA ALA A 265 8.65 11.64 -16.40
C ALA A 265 7.90 10.31 -16.27
N LYS A 266 8.33 9.32 -17.06
CA LYS A 266 7.73 7.98 -17.10
C LYS A 266 8.71 6.96 -16.55
N SER A 267 8.20 6.10 -15.69
CA SER A 267 8.92 5.00 -15.05
C SER A 267 8.23 3.68 -15.35
N ASP A 268 9.00 2.66 -15.70
CA ASP A 268 8.57 1.26 -15.78
C ASP A 268 9.63 0.43 -15.03
N PHE A 269 9.21 -0.35 -14.03
CA PHE A 269 10.14 -1.16 -13.23
C PHE A 269 9.46 -2.34 -12.52
N ASP A 270 10.25 -3.36 -12.26
CA ASP A 270 9.79 -4.57 -11.60
C ASP A 270 10.00 -4.49 -10.08
N SER A 271 9.14 -5.19 -9.35
CA SER A 271 9.31 -5.37 -7.90
C SER A 271 8.77 -6.72 -7.47
N HIS A 272 9.14 -7.15 -6.28
CA HIS A 272 8.64 -8.39 -5.69
C HIS A 272 8.55 -8.28 -4.18
N SER A 273 7.73 -9.15 -3.59
CA SER A 273 7.56 -9.19 -2.14
C SER A 273 7.29 -10.60 -1.63
N ILE A 274 7.83 -10.90 -0.46
CA ILE A 274 7.55 -12.11 0.29
C ILE A 274 6.76 -11.72 1.54
N LEU A 275 5.62 -12.37 1.75
CA LEU A 275 4.75 -12.19 2.90
C LEU A 275 4.64 -13.49 3.69
N VAL A 276 5.02 -13.47 4.95
CA VAL A 276 4.84 -14.56 5.91
C VAL A 276 3.88 -14.11 6.98
N HIS A 277 2.91 -14.94 7.33
CA HIS A 277 1.98 -14.67 8.42
C HIS A 277 1.75 -15.94 9.26
N GLY A 278 1.66 -15.74 10.57
CA GLY A 278 1.24 -16.75 11.52
C GLY A 278 0.26 -16.16 12.53
N GLU A 279 -0.80 -16.89 12.86
CA GLU A 279 -1.86 -16.49 13.76
C GLU A 279 -2.23 -17.65 14.70
N ALA A 280 -2.37 -17.34 15.98
CA ALA A 280 -2.92 -18.23 16.99
C ALA A 280 -4.20 -17.62 17.55
N SER A 281 -5.19 -18.45 17.83
CA SER A 281 -6.46 -18.02 18.39
C SER A 281 -7.07 -19.09 19.28
N VAL A 282 -7.87 -18.68 20.26
CA VAL A 282 -8.52 -19.58 21.21
C VAL A 282 -10.03 -19.47 21.06
N ASP A 283 -10.73 -20.58 20.89
CA ASP A 283 -12.18 -20.60 20.86
C ASP A 283 -12.72 -20.67 22.29
N LEU A 284 -13.38 -19.60 22.73
CA LEU A 284 -14.03 -19.47 24.04
C LEU A 284 -15.56 -19.46 23.84
N PRO A 285 -16.25 -20.58 24.06
CA PRO A 285 -17.70 -20.66 23.93
C PRO A 285 -18.38 -19.81 25.00
N MET A 286 -19.27 -18.90 24.57
CA MET A 286 -20.08 -18.03 25.41
C MET A 286 -21.53 -18.38 25.10
N GLY A 287 -22.36 -18.81 26.05
CA GLY A 287 -23.71 -19.36 25.75
C GLY A 287 -24.46 -18.69 24.58
N GLY A 288 -24.43 -19.33 23.39
CA GLY A 288 -25.03 -18.84 22.13
C GLY A 288 -24.07 -18.26 21.06
N TRP A 289 -22.80 -18.06 21.35
CA TRP A 289 -21.76 -17.53 20.46
C TRP A 289 -20.35 -17.96 20.88
N THR A 290 -19.32 -17.66 20.09
CA THR A 290 -17.92 -17.96 20.46
C THR A 290 -17.09 -16.68 20.44
N LEU A 291 -16.39 -16.36 21.52
CA LEU A 291 -15.35 -15.35 21.53
C LEU A 291 -14.05 -16.00 21.08
N GLN A 292 -13.36 -15.37 20.13
CA GLN A 292 -12.09 -15.87 19.62
C GLN A 292 -11.04 -14.76 19.67
N PRO A 293 -10.33 -14.62 20.81
CA PRO A 293 -9.13 -13.79 20.88
C PRO A 293 -8.08 -14.32 19.90
N LEU A 294 -7.33 -13.41 19.29
CA LEU A 294 -6.31 -13.74 18.30
C LEU A 294 -5.04 -12.92 18.51
N PHE A 295 -3.92 -13.56 18.21
CA PHE A 295 -2.60 -12.97 18.11
C PHE A 295 -1.98 -13.40 16.79
N GLY A 296 -1.55 -12.43 15.99
CA GLY A 296 -0.93 -12.64 14.70
C GLY A 296 0.41 -11.91 14.59
N VAL A 297 1.32 -12.47 13.80
CA VAL A 297 2.57 -11.85 13.40
C VAL A 297 2.69 -11.98 11.89
N GLN A 298 3.00 -10.86 11.25
CA GLN A 298 3.20 -10.76 9.82
C GLN A 298 4.59 -10.18 9.53
N VAL A 299 5.32 -10.80 8.61
CA VAL A 299 6.60 -10.29 8.08
C VAL A 299 6.45 -10.09 6.58
N LEU A 300 6.67 -8.86 6.13
CA LEU A 300 6.65 -8.49 4.72
C LEU A 300 8.02 -7.95 4.33
N HIS A 301 8.69 -8.62 3.39
CA HIS A 301 9.87 -8.08 2.73
C HIS A 301 9.48 -7.67 1.31
N ALA A 302 9.73 -6.42 0.94
CA ALA A 302 9.43 -5.88 -0.38
C ALA A 302 10.70 -5.28 -1.01
N ARG A 303 10.95 -5.58 -2.28
CA ARG A 303 12.10 -5.09 -3.03
C ARG A 303 11.67 -4.54 -4.37
N SER A 304 12.15 -3.34 -4.69
CA SER A 304 11.96 -2.70 -5.98
C SER A 304 13.28 -2.60 -6.72
N GLU A 305 13.28 -2.85 -8.01
CA GLU A 305 14.46 -2.67 -8.84
C GLU A 305 14.75 -1.19 -9.09
N GLY A 306 16.02 -0.88 -9.38
CA GLY A 306 16.42 0.46 -9.75
C GLY A 306 16.07 0.73 -11.21
N PHE A 307 15.73 1.97 -11.52
CA PHE A 307 15.30 2.36 -12.87
C PHE A 307 15.77 3.76 -13.23
N THR A 308 15.63 4.11 -14.51
CA THR A 308 15.87 5.48 -15.00
C THR A 308 14.64 5.93 -15.75
N GLU A 309 14.11 7.08 -15.35
CA GLU A 309 12.96 7.69 -16.01
C GLU A 309 13.28 8.15 -17.42
N LYS A 310 12.21 8.33 -18.18
CA LYS A 310 12.24 8.82 -19.56
C LYS A 310 11.18 9.90 -19.74
N GLY A 311 11.35 10.72 -20.78
CA GLY A 311 10.35 11.73 -21.16
C GLY A 311 10.55 13.12 -20.54
N ALA A 312 11.30 13.25 -19.44
CA ALA A 312 11.56 14.53 -18.77
C ALA A 312 12.95 15.13 -19.02
N GLY A 313 13.64 14.73 -20.09
CA GLY A 313 14.92 15.31 -20.50
C GLY A 313 15.98 15.34 -19.38
N GLY A 314 16.50 16.52 -19.09
CA GLY A 314 17.48 16.77 -18.04
C GLY A 314 16.99 16.48 -16.62
N LEU A 315 15.67 16.33 -16.44
CA LEU A 315 14.99 16.10 -15.15
C LEU A 315 14.57 14.66 -14.92
N ASN A 316 14.92 13.74 -15.83
CA ASN A 316 14.78 12.30 -15.58
C ASN A 316 15.62 11.92 -14.35
N LEU A 317 15.03 11.17 -13.42
CA LEU A 317 15.74 10.61 -12.29
C LEU A 317 16.27 9.22 -12.61
N LYS A 318 17.44 8.91 -12.05
CA LYS A 318 17.91 7.54 -11.88
C LYS A 318 17.70 7.15 -10.42
N VAL A 319 16.75 6.25 -10.19
CA VAL A 319 16.35 5.76 -8.87
C VAL A 319 17.09 4.46 -8.57
N ASP A 320 17.61 4.35 -7.35
CA ASP A 320 18.34 3.16 -6.91
C ASP A 320 17.37 2.02 -6.55
N ALA A 321 17.85 0.79 -6.72
CA ALA A 321 17.15 -0.37 -6.19
C ALA A 321 17.09 -0.29 -4.67
N ASP A 322 16.00 -0.76 -4.09
CA ASP A 322 15.77 -0.62 -2.65
C ASP A 322 14.92 -1.75 -2.09
N SER A 323 14.99 -1.97 -0.78
CA SER A 323 14.22 -3.00 -0.11
C SER A 323 13.81 -2.56 1.28
N SER A 324 12.54 -2.80 1.61
CA SER A 324 11.96 -2.52 2.92
C SER A 324 11.52 -3.83 3.58
N THR A 325 11.65 -3.89 4.91
CA THR A 325 11.10 -5.00 5.70
C THR A 325 10.17 -4.45 6.76
N SER A 326 8.98 -5.04 6.86
CA SER A 326 7.99 -4.73 7.87
C SER A 326 7.66 -5.96 8.69
N VAL A 327 7.64 -5.78 10.01
CA VAL A 327 7.14 -6.77 10.96
C VAL A 327 5.95 -6.16 11.66
N ARG A 328 4.78 -6.78 11.50
CA ARG A 328 3.53 -6.31 12.07
C ARG A 328 2.99 -7.32 13.06
N THR A 329 2.64 -6.85 14.24
CA THR A 329 1.87 -7.63 15.22
C THR A 329 0.40 -7.29 15.13
N LEU A 330 -0.46 -8.28 15.26
CA LEU A 330 -1.91 -8.15 15.25
C LEU A 330 -2.46 -8.73 16.56
N ILE A 331 -3.17 -7.92 17.33
CA ILE A 331 -3.83 -8.36 18.56
C ILE A 331 -5.29 -7.96 18.48
N GLY A 332 -6.19 -8.90 18.71
CA GLY A 332 -7.60 -8.59 18.65
C GLY A 332 -8.48 -9.73 19.09
N ALA A 333 -9.75 -9.60 18.75
CA ALA A 333 -10.73 -10.65 18.92
C ALA A 333 -11.73 -10.61 17.78
N LYS A 334 -12.30 -11.78 17.49
CA LYS A 334 -13.50 -11.91 16.69
C LYS A 334 -14.57 -12.65 17.49
N THR A 335 -15.82 -12.41 17.18
CA THR A 335 -16.91 -13.25 17.71
C THR A 335 -17.51 -14.05 16.57
N VAL A 336 -18.10 -15.21 16.89
CA VAL A 336 -18.76 -16.07 15.91
C VAL A 336 -20.20 -16.29 16.37
N HIS A 337 -21.15 -15.91 15.53
CA HIS A 337 -22.58 -16.06 15.77
C HIS A 337 -23.20 -16.92 14.67
N ASP A 338 -23.91 -17.97 15.07
CA ASP A 338 -24.58 -18.90 14.16
C ASP A 338 -26.10 -18.72 14.20
N PHE A 339 -26.69 -18.34 13.08
CA PHE A 339 -28.13 -18.16 12.87
C PHE A 339 -28.63 -19.17 11.83
N GLY A 340 -28.69 -20.44 12.20
CA GLY A 340 -29.12 -21.52 11.32
C GLY A 340 -28.13 -21.80 10.19
N LYS A 341 -28.42 -21.31 8.97
CA LYS A 341 -27.53 -21.47 7.80
C LYS A 341 -26.59 -20.28 7.57
N LEU A 342 -26.76 -19.21 8.35
CA LEU A 342 -26.00 -17.97 8.27
C LEU A 342 -25.03 -17.89 9.45
N ARG A 343 -23.77 -17.57 9.18
CA ARG A 343 -22.74 -17.29 10.18
C ARG A 343 -22.24 -15.87 10.03
N ILE A 344 -22.12 -15.16 11.14
CA ILE A 344 -21.62 -13.77 11.20
C ILE A 344 -20.40 -13.71 12.12
N GLU A 345 -19.36 -13.04 11.65
CA GLU A 345 -18.05 -12.97 12.30
C GLU A 345 -17.52 -11.52 12.36
N PRO A 346 -18.01 -10.69 13.31
CA PRO A 346 -17.43 -9.37 13.52
C PRO A 346 -16.06 -9.51 14.21
N ARG A 347 -15.14 -8.60 13.88
CA ARG A 347 -13.77 -8.58 14.44
C ARG A 347 -13.29 -7.17 14.71
N LEU A 348 -12.43 -7.07 15.71
CA LEU A 348 -11.67 -5.86 16.02
C LEU A 348 -10.23 -6.27 16.33
N VAL A 349 -9.28 -5.68 15.60
CA VAL A 349 -7.86 -6.02 15.67
C VAL A 349 -7.06 -4.72 15.67
N TRP A 350 -6.19 -4.56 16.66
CA TRP A 350 -5.14 -3.56 16.64
C TRP A 350 -3.91 -4.15 15.95
N SER A 351 -3.29 -3.37 15.08
CA SER A 351 -2.03 -3.73 14.44
C SER A 351 -0.96 -2.69 14.70
N HIS A 352 0.25 -3.14 15.01
CA HIS A 352 1.43 -2.29 15.16
C HIS A 352 2.53 -2.75 14.21
N ASP A 353 3.10 -1.80 13.46
CA ASP A 353 4.16 -2.04 12.47
C ASP A 353 5.52 -1.56 12.99
N PHE A 354 6.45 -2.49 13.17
CA PHE A 354 7.82 -2.24 13.61
C PHE A 354 8.77 -1.95 12.42
N GLY A 355 8.27 -2.03 11.19
CA GLY A 355 9.07 -1.90 9.96
C GLY A 355 9.49 -0.50 9.58
N ASP A 356 10.27 -0.41 8.52
CA ASP A 356 10.66 0.85 7.89
C ASP A 356 9.58 1.31 6.89
N ILE A 357 8.40 1.64 7.41
CA ILE A 357 7.20 1.95 6.60
C ILE A 357 7.21 3.34 5.93
N ASN A 358 8.22 4.16 6.22
CA ASN A 358 8.38 5.54 5.72
C ASN A 358 9.78 5.76 5.11
N GLU A 359 10.39 4.73 4.52
CA GLU A 359 11.70 4.86 3.86
C GLU A 359 11.68 5.85 2.70
N PRO A 360 12.69 6.71 2.58
CA PRO A 360 12.85 7.57 1.43
C PRO A 360 13.28 6.78 0.20
N VAL A 361 12.96 7.32 -0.97
CA VAL A 361 13.53 6.89 -2.25
C VAL A 361 14.85 7.62 -2.47
N LYS A 362 15.90 6.88 -2.81
CA LYS A 362 17.19 7.47 -3.19
C LYS A 362 17.26 7.66 -4.71
N ALA A 363 17.51 8.89 -5.13
CA ALA A 363 17.53 9.28 -6.54
C ALA A 363 18.71 10.19 -6.87
N ARG A 364 18.96 10.38 -8.15
CA ARG A 364 19.90 11.37 -8.71
C ARG A 364 19.38 11.85 -10.05
N LEU A 365 19.80 13.04 -10.50
CA LEU A 365 19.52 13.50 -11.86
C LEU A 365 20.28 12.63 -12.87
N ALA A 366 19.57 11.99 -13.80
CA ALA A 366 20.17 11.10 -14.79
C ALA A 366 21.13 11.86 -15.73
N ALA A 367 20.79 13.11 -16.06
CA ALA A 367 21.59 13.98 -16.92
C ALA A 367 22.79 14.65 -16.21
N ALA A 368 22.83 14.63 -14.88
CA ALA A 368 23.93 15.19 -14.09
C ALA A 368 24.36 14.26 -12.94
N PRO A 369 24.91 13.07 -13.22
CA PRO A 369 25.26 12.11 -12.16
C PRO A 369 26.29 12.64 -11.16
N ALA A 370 27.19 13.52 -11.60
CA ALA A 370 28.22 14.14 -10.76
C ALA A 370 27.65 15.15 -9.74
N ALA A 371 26.39 15.58 -9.89
CA ALA A 371 25.74 16.51 -8.97
C ALA A 371 25.40 15.88 -7.60
N GLY A 372 25.49 14.54 -7.50
CA GLY A 372 25.22 13.77 -6.29
C GLY A 372 23.84 13.11 -6.29
N SER A 373 23.57 12.38 -5.20
CA SER A 373 22.26 11.76 -4.95
C SER A 373 21.51 12.51 -3.85
N PHE A 374 20.19 12.41 -3.87
CA PHE A 374 19.30 12.94 -2.86
C PHE A 374 18.27 11.88 -2.43
N GLN A 375 17.55 12.17 -1.34
CA GLN A 375 16.50 11.32 -0.79
C GLN A 375 15.17 12.05 -0.87
N SER A 376 14.13 11.34 -1.28
CA SER A 376 12.77 11.85 -1.41
C SER A 376 11.82 11.05 -0.52
N TYR A 377 11.16 11.74 0.38
CA TYR A 377 10.25 11.19 1.37
C TYR A 377 8.81 11.33 0.86
N GLY A 378 8.05 10.23 0.92
CA GLY A 378 6.59 10.28 0.78
C GLY A 378 5.92 10.79 2.06
N ALA A 379 4.60 10.96 2.01
CA ALA A 379 3.79 11.35 3.16
C ALA A 379 3.90 10.28 4.25
N GLU A 380 4.17 10.69 5.50
CA GLU A 380 4.40 9.73 6.58
C GLU A 380 3.10 8.96 6.94
N VAL A 381 3.20 7.64 7.07
CA VAL A 381 2.15 6.72 7.54
C VAL A 381 2.40 6.34 9.00
N LYS A 382 1.32 6.11 9.76
CA LYS A 382 1.39 5.69 11.16
C LYS A 382 1.56 4.18 11.33
N ARG A 383 2.28 3.80 12.38
CA ARG A 383 2.60 2.40 12.73
C ARG A 383 1.42 1.65 13.31
N ASP A 384 0.58 2.35 14.05
CA ASP A 384 -0.60 1.81 14.70
C ASP A 384 -1.83 2.00 13.81
N SER A 385 -2.57 0.92 13.59
CA SER A 385 -3.87 0.95 12.92
C SER A 385 -4.88 0.12 13.70
N LEU A 386 -6.14 0.55 13.64
CA LEU A 386 -7.29 -0.22 14.07
C LEU A 386 -7.94 -0.86 12.84
N ILE A 387 -8.24 -2.15 12.93
CA ILE A 387 -8.90 -2.94 11.90
C ILE A 387 -10.22 -3.44 12.46
N ALA A 388 -11.32 -2.98 11.88
CA ALA A 388 -12.65 -3.51 12.15
C ALA A 388 -13.12 -4.31 10.94
N GLY A 389 -13.94 -5.34 11.14
CA GLY A 389 -14.60 -5.94 9.99
C GLY A 389 -15.66 -6.96 10.34
N LEU A 390 -16.31 -7.42 9.28
CA LEU A 390 -17.49 -8.26 9.35
C LEU A 390 -17.42 -9.33 8.27
N GLY A 391 -17.27 -10.59 8.70
CA GLY A 391 -17.40 -11.76 7.84
C GLY A 391 -18.83 -12.29 7.87
N VAL A 392 -19.33 -12.72 6.72
CA VAL A 392 -20.62 -13.40 6.59
C VAL A 392 -20.45 -14.62 5.70
N SER A 393 -20.94 -15.78 6.15
CA SER A 393 -20.89 -17.00 5.35
C SER A 393 -22.15 -17.83 5.46
N GLY A 394 -22.44 -18.60 4.41
CA GLY A 394 -23.61 -19.46 4.38
C GLY A 394 -23.53 -20.57 3.35
N LYS A 395 -24.27 -21.66 3.59
CA LYS A 395 -24.41 -22.79 2.66
C LYS A 395 -25.55 -22.51 1.68
N VAL A 396 -25.23 -22.48 0.39
CA VAL A 396 -26.22 -22.24 -0.67
C VAL A 396 -26.87 -23.56 -1.09
N ARG A 397 -26.05 -24.59 -1.32
CA ARG A 397 -26.46 -25.97 -1.66
C ARG A 397 -25.47 -26.96 -1.04
N LYS A 398 -25.74 -28.27 -1.13
CA LYS A 398 -24.77 -29.29 -0.69
C LYS A 398 -23.45 -29.11 -1.44
N GLY A 399 -22.35 -29.02 -0.71
CA GLY A 399 -21.00 -28.85 -1.26
C GLY A 399 -20.65 -27.42 -1.73
N VAL A 400 -21.58 -26.45 -1.68
CA VAL A 400 -21.33 -25.07 -2.14
C VAL A 400 -21.65 -24.04 -1.05
N SER A 401 -20.66 -23.22 -0.72
CA SER A 401 -20.79 -22.12 0.24
C SER A 401 -20.40 -20.77 -0.36
N LEU A 402 -21.13 -19.73 0.04
CA LEU A 402 -20.83 -18.34 -0.27
C LEU A 402 -20.20 -17.67 0.95
N PHE A 403 -19.25 -16.78 0.70
CA PHE A 403 -18.56 -15.99 1.69
C PHE A 403 -18.53 -14.53 1.25
N GLY A 404 -18.75 -13.60 2.17
CA GLY A 404 -18.55 -12.18 2.01
C GLY A 404 -17.81 -11.61 3.22
N ASP A 405 -16.96 -10.62 3.01
CA ASP A 405 -16.29 -9.90 4.10
C ASP A 405 -16.08 -8.44 3.75
N VAL A 406 -16.22 -7.58 4.74
CA VAL A 406 -15.81 -6.18 4.65
C VAL A 406 -14.87 -5.86 5.81
N GLN A 407 -13.84 -5.07 5.52
CA GLN A 407 -12.83 -4.61 6.45
C GLN A 407 -12.66 -3.10 6.34
N PHE A 408 -12.52 -2.45 7.50
CA PHE A 408 -12.14 -1.06 7.64
C PHE A 408 -10.78 -1.01 8.34
N ASN A 409 -9.83 -0.31 7.75
CA ASN A 409 -8.56 0.02 8.39
C ASN A 409 -8.54 1.52 8.67
N TYR A 410 -8.14 1.91 9.87
CA TYR A 410 -8.06 3.31 10.27
C TYR A 410 -6.79 3.57 11.08
N ASN A 411 -6.11 4.65 10.73
CA ASN A 411 -5.17 5.36 11.59
C ASN A 411 -5.28 6.87 11.33
N SER A 412 -4.50 7.69 12.04
CA SER A 412 -4.65 9.15 11.98
C SER A 412 -4.21 9.79 10.65
N ARG A 413 -3.68 9.03 9.70
CA ARG A 413 -3.21 9.50 8.38
C ARG A 413 -3.64 8.62 7.22
N GLN A 414 -4.42 7.59 7.49
CA GLN A 414 -4.84 6.60 6.51
C GLN A 414 -6.16 6.00 6.95
N HIS A 415 -7.08 5.91 5.99
CA HIS A 415 -8.28 5.13 6.16
C HIS A 415 -8.51 4.30 4.89
N GLY A 416 -9.10 3.14 5.05
CA GLY A 416 -9.37 2.28 3.90
C GLY A 416 -10.44 1.27 4.15
N VAL A 417 -11.07 0.86 3.05
CA VAL A 417 -12.08 -0.18 3.01
C VAL A 417 -11.60 -1.27 2.08
N ALA A 418 -11.70 -2.52 2.52
CA ALA A 418 -11.52 -3.68 1.67
C ALA A 418 -12.77 -4.55 1.74
N ALA A 419 -13.14 -5.12 0.59
CA ALA A 419 -14.28 -6.01 0.47
C ALA A 419 -13.87 -7.27 -0.29
N LEU A 420 -14.39 -8.41 0.14
CA LEU A 420 -14.13 -9.70 -0.48
C LEU A 420 -15.42 -10.49 -0.64
N VAL A 421 -15.56 -11.16 -1.77
CA VAL A 421 -16.61 -12.16 -2.00
C VAL A 421 -15.99 -13.45 -2.52
N GLY A 422 -16.55 -14.59 -2.14
CA GLY A 422 -15.96 -15.88 -2.45
C GLY A 422 -16.96 -17.00 -2.58
N LEU A 423 -16.65 -17.94 -3.47
CA LEU A 423 -17.33 -19.21 -3.64
C LEU A 423 -16.37 -20.35 -3.28
N ARG A 424 -16.91 -21.40 -2.68
CA ARG A 424 -16.20 -22.67 -2.48
C ARG A 424 -17.05 -23.83 -2.96
N SER A 425 -16.42 -24.77 -3.65
CA SER A 425 -16.91 -26.13 -3.88
C SER A 425 -16.06 -27.13 -3.09
N SER A 426 -16.69 -28.13 -2.47
CA SER A 426 -15.98 -29.14 -1.67
C SER A 426 -16.56 -30.54 -1.90
N TRP A 427 -15.68 -31.55 -2.00
CA TRP A 427 -16.02 -32.95 -2.22
C TRP A 427 -15.18 -33.92 -1.38
#